data_AF-A0AAD9CAK8-F1
#
_entry.id   AF-A0AAD9CAK8-F1
#
_cell.length_a   1.000
_cell.length_b   1.000
_cell.length_c   1.000
_cell.angle_alpha   90.00
_cell.angle_beta   90.00
_cell.angle_gamma   90.00
#
_symmetry.space_group_name_H-M   'P 1'
#
loop_
_entity.id
_entity.type
_entity.pdbx_description
1 polymer ?
#
loop_
_entity_poly.entity_id
_entity_poly.type
_entity_poly.pdbx_seq_one_letter_code
_entity_poly.pdbx_strand_id
1 'polypeptide(L)'
;MGTQLYLGVIVVTLFATTVANAGMLSTCINQVQCEKDSISITLTIPSRLRQYAARYFLGNCMPSRFNVLPSGEGKAEFNYKLADCNFKRLMKGKHLIYKNELTFRPRPRSSPAAYVYPIECVYPRPKGGFLLS
;
A
#
# COMPACT_ATOMS: atom_id res chain seq x y z
N MET A 1 -13.72 -45.67 17.22
CA MET A 1 -14.08 -44.37 16.64
C MET A 1 -13.40 -43.29 17.47
N GLY A 2 -12.29 -42.73 16.97
CA GLY A 2 -11.55 -41.68 17.67
C GLY A 2 -11.38 -40.50 16.74
N THR A 3 -12.05 -39.39 17.05
CA THR A 3 -11.92 -38.12 16.32
C THR A 3 -10.90 -37.26 17.06
N GLN A 4 -9.68 -37.19 16.52
CA GLN A 4 -8.65 -36.27 17.03
C GLN A 4 -9.01 -34.83 16.62
N LEU A 5 -9.14 -33.96 17.62
CA LEU A 5 -9.29 -32.52 17.45
C LEU A 5 -7.90 -31.89 17.29
N TYR A 6 -7.57 -31.42 16.09
CA TYR A 6 -6.35 -30.67 15.83
C TYR A 6 -6.53 -29.20 16.27
N LEU A 7 -6.04 -28.87 17.46
CA LEU A 7 -5.85 -27.49 17.91
C LEU A 7 -4.58 -26.94 17.24
N GLY A 8 -4.76 -26.27 16.10
CA GLY A 8 -3.69 -25.55 15.42
C GLY A 8 -3.33 -24.27 16.19
N VAL A 9 -2.16 -24.25 16.82
CA VAL A 9 -1.59 -23.04 17.43
C VAL A 9 -1.03 -22.16 16.33
N ILE A 10 -1.66 -21.01 16.04
CA ILE A 10 -1.08 -19.98 15.18
C ILE A 10 -0.12 -19.16 16.04
N VAL A 11 1.18 -19.47 15.96
CA VAL A 11 2.22 -18.60 16.53
C VAL A 11 2.41 -17.43 15.56
N VAL A 12 1.79 -16.29 15.86
CA VAL A 12 2.10 -15.02 15.17
C VAL A 12 3.41 -14.49 15.74
N THR A 13 4.54 -14.80 15.12
CA THR A 13 5.81 -14.16 15.44
C THR A 13 5.81 -12.74 14.87
N LEU A 14 5.63 -11.75 15.75
CA LEU A 14 5.88 -10.34 15.44
C LEU A 14 7.39 -10.13 15.26
N PHE A 15 7.90 -10.31 14.05
CA PHE A 15 9.22 -9.78 13.71
C PHE A 15 9.10 -8.27 13.54
N ALA A 16 9.19 -7.53 14.65
CA ALA A 16 9.46 -6.11 14.61
C ALA A 16 10.94 -5.92 14.22
N THR A 17 11.24 -5.93 12.91
CA THR A 17 12.55 -5.49 12.44
C THR A 17 12.61 -3.97 12.60
N THR A 18 13.27 -3.52 13.67
CA THR A 18 13.54 -2.10 13.91
C THR A 18 14.59 -1.61 12.91
N VAL A 19 14.15 -0.88 11.88
CA VAL A 19 15.06 -0.06 11.07
C VAL A 19 15.40 1.21 11.87
N ALA A 20 16.56 1.20 12.52
CA ALA A 20 17.13 2.38 13.15
C ALA A 20 17.63 3.37 12.09
N ASN A 21 16.79 4.37 11.76
CA ASN A 21 17.10 5.78 11.40
C ASN A 21 15.97 6.41 10.56
N ALA A 22 14.82 6.76 11.16
CA ALA A 22 13.82 7.64 10.52
C ALA A 22 12.76 8.20 11.49
N GLY A 23 13.10 8.49 12.75
CA GLY A 23 12.11 8.76 13.80
C GLY A 23 11.32 10.08 13.72
N MET A 24 11.65 11.03 12.83
CA MET A 24 11.05 12.39 12.84
C MET A 24 10.30 12.79 11.56
N LEU A 25 10.27 11.92 10.55
CA LEU A 25 9.63 12.14 9.23
C LEU A 25 8.60 11.04 8.91
N SER A 26 8.15 10.30 9.93
CA SER A 26 7.34 9.09 9.73
C SER A 26 5.97 9.45 9.17
N THR A 27 5.70 8.97 7.96
CA THR A 27 4.35 8.96 7.38
C THR A 27 3.70 7.64 7.78
N CYS A 28 2.52 7.71 8.38
CA CYS A 28 1.82 6.51 8.85
C CYS A 28 0.81 6.07 7.80
N ILE A 29 0.92 4.84 7.32
CA ILE A 29 -0.13 4.22 6.51
C ILE A 29 -1.17 3.68 7.48
N ASN A 30 -2.36 4.29 7.50
CA ASN A 30 -3.43 3.88 8.39
C ASN A 30 -4.15 2.63 7.86
N GLN A 31 -4.31 2.57 6.54
CA GLN A 31 -5.13 1.54 5.92
C GLN A 31 -4.79 1.32 4.45
N VAL A 32 -4.78 0.06 4.03
CA VAL A 32 -4.74 -0.39 2.64
C VAL A 32 -5.91 -1.36 2.44
N GLN A 33 -6.88 -0.98 1.60
CA GLN A 33 -8.02 -1.82 1.25
C GLN A 33 -7.93 -2.19 -0.24
N CYS A 34 -7.87 -3.50 -0.51
CA CYS A 34 -7.91 -4.06 -1.85
C CYS A 34 -9.33 -4.55 -2.12
N GLU A 35 -10.06 -3.88 -3.01
CA GLU A 35 -11.39 -4.31 -3.46
C GLU A 35 -11.27 -5.09 -4.77
N LYS A 36 -12.39 -5.44 -5.44
CA LYS A 36 -12.37 -6.34 -6.59
C LYS A 36 -11.47 -5.86 -7.74
N ASP A 37 -11.50 -4.58 -8.06
CA ASP A 37 -10.76 -3.95 -9.17
C ASP A 37 -10.18 -2.56 -8.80
N SER A 38 -10.25 -2.20 -7.52
CA SER A 38 -9.81 -0.92 -6.99
C SER A 38 -8.99 -1.09 -5.71
N ILE A 39 -8.30 -0.01 -5.35
CA ILE A 39 -7.52 0.09 -4.13
C ILE A 39 -7.78 1.44 -3.46
N SER A 40 -7.92 1.40 -2.14
CA SER A 40 -8.09 2.57 -1.28
C SER A 40 -7.00 2.57 -0.20
N ILE A 41 -6.11 3.56 -0.25
CA ILE A 41 -5.04 3.75 0.74
C ILE A 41 -5.28 5.06 1.46
N THR A 42 -5.25 5.03 2.79
CA THR A 42 -5.28 6.23 3.63
C THR A 42 -3.98 6.33 4.42
N LEU A 43 -3.36 7.51 4.38
CA LEU A 43 -2.15 7.79 5.14
C LEU A 43 -2.23 9.14 5.87
N THR A 44 -1.57 9.20 7.01
CA THR A 44 -1.35 10.42 7.81
C THR A 44 0.07 10.92 7.56
N ILE A 45 0.16 12.15 7.06
CA ILE A 45 1.40 12.89 6.81
C ILE A 45 1.66 13.80 8.01
N PRO A 46 2.83 13.73 8.65
CA PRO A 46 3.14 14.61 9.77
C PRO A 46 3.15 16.08 9.32
N SER A 47 2.79 17.00 10.20
CA SER A 47 2.65 18.44 9.91
C SER A 47 3.86 19.04 9.15
N ARG A 48 5.07 18.58 9.45
CA ARG A 48 6.33 19.03 8.81
C ARG A 48 6.47 18.61 7.34
N LEU A 49 5.78 17.55 6.92
CA LEU A 49 5.78 17.02 5.55
C LEU A 49 4.53 17.38 4.76
N ARG A 50 3.56 18.03 5.38
CA ARG A 50 2.28 18.38 4.79
C ARG A 50 2.41 19.14 3.46
N GLN A 51 3.36 20.09 3.39
CA GLN A 51 3.65 20.86 2.17
C GLN A 51 4.15 20.00 1.00
N TYR A 52 4.59 18.77 1.28
CA TYR A 52 5.04 17.79 0.30
C TYR A 52 3.99 16.71 0.05
N ALA A 53 2.71 16.89 0.40
CA ALA A 53 1.65 15.90 0.17
C ALA A 53 1.54 15.48 -1.30
N ALA A 54 1.73 16.41 -2.23
CA ALA A 54 1.77 16.16 -3.68
C ALA A 54 2.99 15.33 -4.14
N ARG A 55 3.93 15.01 -3.24
CA ARG A 55 5.15 14.23 -3.49
C ARG A 55 5.04 12.77 -3.02
N TYR A 56 3.86 12.35 -2.60
CA TYR A 56 3.52 10.95 -2.39
C TYR A 56 2.93 10.39 -3.68
N PHE A 57 3.42 9.24 -4.10
CA PHE A 57 3.00 8.61 -5.36
C PHE A 57 2.67 7.15 -5.16
N LEU A 58 1.53 6.70 -5.67
CA LEU A 58 1.24 5.29 -5.88
C LEU A 58 1.57 4.95 -7.32
N GLY A 59 2.73 4.33 -7.56
CA GLY A 59 3.30 4.23 -8.91
C GLY A 59 3.52 5.61 -9.52
N ASN A 60 2.69 5.99 -10.49
CA ASN A 60 2.68 7.32 -11.13
C ASN A 60 1.49 8.21 -10.72
N CYS A 61 0.60 7.76 -9.85
CA CYS A 61 -0.56 8.54 -9.38
C CYS A 61 -0.22 9.40 -8.16
N MET A 62 -0.76 10.62 -8.11
CA MET A 62 -0.76 11.50 -6.92
C MET A 62 -1.88 11.10 -5.95
N PRO A 63 -1.98 11.68 -4.73
CA PRO A 63 -3.15 11.46 -3.89
C PRO A 63 -4.42 11.93 -4.60
N SER A 64 -5.46 11.10 -4.57
CA SER A 64 -6.79 11.42 -5.10
C SER A 64 -7.52 12.47 -4.26
N ARG A 65 -7.27 12.49 -2.94
CA ARG A 65 -7.78 13.49 -2.01
C ARG A 65 -6.71 13.84 -0.99
N PHE A 66 -6.76 15.08 -0.51
CA PHE A 66 -5.90 15.57 0.54
C PHE A 66 -6.67 16.54 1.44
N ASN A 67 -6.56 16.35 2.76
CA ASN A 67 -7.17 17.20 3.77
C ASN A 67 -6.18 17.49 4.90
N VAL A 68 -6.35 18.62 5.60
CA VAL A 68 -5.60 18.91 6.83
C VAL A 68 -6.47 18.53 8.02
N LEU A 69 -5.95 17.69 8.90
CA LEU A 69 -6.63 17.27 10.12
C LEU A 69 -6.60 18.39 11.17
N PRO A 70 -7.53 18.41 12.14
CA PRO A 70 -7.51 19.37 13.25
C PRO A 70 -6.21 19.35 14.07
N SER A 71 -5.51 18.20 14.11
CA SER A 71 -4.18 18.05 14.73
C SER A 71 -3.07 18.78 13.98
N GLY A 72 -3.34 19.31 12.79
CA GLY A 72 -2.36 19.87 11.87
C GLY A 72 -1.68 18.83 10.97
N GLU A 73 -1.95 17.55 11.11
CA GLU A 73 -1.42 16.55 10.19
C GLU A 73 -2.13 16.61 8.83
N GLY A 74 -1.51 16.10 7.78
CA GLY A 74 -2.16 15.87 6.50
C GLY A 74 -2.81 14.49 6.47
N LYS A 75 -3.99 14.38 5.89
CA LYS A 75 -4.59 13.10 5.51
C LYS A 75 -4.58 13.02 3.98
N ALA A 76 -3.90 12.03 3.42
CA ALA A 76 -3.89 11.78 1.99
C ALA A 76 -4.56 10.44 1.68
N GLU A 77 -5.32 10.42 0.60
CA GLU A 77 -6.08 9.25 0.17
C GLU A 77 -5.77 8.92 -1.29
N PHE A 78 -5.52 7.65 -1.57
CA PHE A 78 -5.34 7.11 -2.92
C PHE A 78 -6.48 6.14 -3.20
N ASN A 79 -7.43 6.57 -4.02
CA ASN A 79 -8.58 5.76 -4.42
C ASN A 79 -8.53 5.61 -5.94
N TYR A 80 -8.05 4.45 -6.41
CA TYR A 80 -7.74 4.21 -7.83
C TYR A 80 -8.16 2.82 -8.27
N LYS A 81 -8.37 2.60 -9.57
CA LYS A 81 -8.51 1.25 -10.10
C LYS A 81 -7.14 0.58 -10.16
N LEU A 82 -7.10 -0.74 -10.03
CA LEU A 82 -5.88 -1.53 -10.19
C LEU A 82 -5.38 -1.58 -11.65
N ALA A 83 -6.20 -1.13 -12.60
CA ALA A 83 -5.77 -0.89 -13.98
C ALA A 83 -5.05 0.45 -14.16
N ASP A 84 -5.20 1.37 -13.20
CA ASP A 84 -4.55 2.68 -13.22
C ASP A 84 -3.17 2.60 -12.52
N CYS A 85 -2.51 3.75 -12.39
CA CYS A 85 -1.34 3.94 -11.53
C CYS A 85 -0.12 3.04 -11.82
N ASN A 86 -0.08 2.39 -12.98
CA ASN A 86 0.96 1.45 -13.42
C ASN A 86 1.14 0.24 -12.48
N PHE A 87 0.05 -0.30 -11.93
CA PHE A 87 0.12 -1.57 -11.20
C PHE A 87 0.64 -2.71 -12.11
N LYS A 88 1.59 -3.48 -11.61
CA LYS A 88 2.05 -4.70 -12.25
C LYS A 88 1.08 -5.84 -11.95
N ARG A 89 0.40 -6.33 -12.98
CA ARG A 89 -0.48 -7.50 -12.92
C ARG A 89 0.33 -8.78 -13.14
N LEU A 90 0.26 -9.73 -12.21
CA LEU A 90 1.03 -10.97 -12.22
C LEU A 90 0.12 -12.17 -11.92
N MET A 91 0.25 -13.24 -12.71
CA MET A 91 -0.39 -14.52 -12.42
C MET A 91 0.61 -15.46 -11.77
N LYS A 92 0.40 -15.83 -10.50
CA LYS A 92 1.27 -16.77 -9.77
C LYS A 92 0.46 -17.95 -9.24
N GLY A 93 0.57 -19.09 -9.93
CA GLY A 93 -0.20 -20.30 -9.61
C GLY A 93 -1.72 -20.04 -9.67
N LYS A 94 -2.37 -20.20 -8.52
CA LYS A 94 -3.81 -19.96 -8.32
C LYS A 94 -4.15 -18.52 -7.87
N HIS A 95 -3.20 -17.59 -7.93
CA HIS A 95 -3.41 -16.20 -7.53
C HIS A 95 -3.19 -15.22 -8.68
N LEU A 96 -4.01 -14.19 -8.71
CA LEU A 96 -3.83 -12.96 -9.48
C LEU A 96 -3.31 -11.89 -8.50
N ILE A 97 -2.18 -11.29 -8.80
CA ILE A 97 -1.49 -10.36 -7.91
C ILE A 97 -1.33 -9.03 -8.64
N TYR A 98 -1.70 -7.94 -7.99
CA TYR A 98 -1.40 -6.58 -8.43
C TYR A 98 -0.35 -6.00 -7.49
N LYS A 99 0.79 -5.56 -8.04
CA LYS A 99 1.91 -4.97 -7.28
C LYS A 99 2.15 -3.53 -7.68
N ASN A 100 2.43 -2.69 -6.70
CA ASN A 100 2.91 -1.33 -6.92
C ASN A 100 3.72 -0.85 -5.70
N GLU A 101 4.19 0.38 -5.74
CA GLU A 101 4.90 1.02 -4.64
C GLU A 101 4.26 2.35 -4.31
N LEU A 102 4.04 2.60 -3.03
CA LEU A 102 3.78 3.93 -2.49
C LEU A 102 5.12 4.57 -2.16
N THR A 103 5.45 5.69 -2.80
CA THR A 103 6.75 6.35 -2.67
C THR A 103 6.63 7.78 -2.22
N PHE A 104 7.60 8.26 -1.44
CA PHE A 104 7.75 9.67 -1.09
C PHE A 104 9.00 10.26 -1.73
N ARG A 105 8.85 11.34 -2.48
CA ARG A 105 9.94 11.98 -3.24
C ARG A 105 9.97 13.50 -2.99
N PRO A 106 10.60 13.95 -1.89
CA PRO A 106 10.56 15.36 -1.48
C PRO A 106 11.18 16.31 -2.51
N ARG A 107 12.13 15.84 -3.33
CA ARG A 107 12.78 16.63 -4.39
C ARG A 107 12.38 16.09 -5.77
N PRO A 108 12.24 16.97 -6.78
CA PRO A 108 12.07 16.53 -8.16
C PRO A 108 13.21 15.61 -8.59
N ARG A 109 12.88 14.51 -9.28
CA ARG A 109 13.85 13.55 -9.82
C ARG A 109 14.79 12.91 -8.77
N SER A 110 14.39 12.88 -7.48
CA SER A 110 15.16 12.13 -6.48
C SER A 110 15.03 10.63 -6.73
N SER A 111 16.13 10.03 -7.20
CA SER A 111 16.34 8.58 -7.23
C SER A 111 17.49 8.25 -6.26
N PRO A 112 17.32 7.31 -5.31
CA PRO A 112 16.10 6.58 -4.99
C PRO A 112 15.04 7.45 -4.30
N ALA A 113 13.81 6.94 -4.15
CA ALA A 113 12.80 7.61 -3.33
C ALA A 113 13.25 7.65 -1.86
N ALA A 114 12.83 8.67 -1.12
CA ALA A 114 13.17 8.81 0.30
C ALA A 114 12.48 7.73 1.15
N TYR A 115 11.29 7.31 0.72
CA TYR A 115 10.57 6.20 1.30
C TYR A 115 9.86 5.41 0.19
N VAL A 116 9.86 4.08 0.34
CA VAL A 116 9.20 3.14 -0.56
C VAL A 116 8.46 2.14 0.31
N TYR A 117 7.15 2.01 0.10
CA TYR A 117 6.32 1.01 0.74
C TYR A 117 5.67 0.11 -0.33
N PRO A 118 5.92 -1.20 -0.30
CA PRO A 118 5.35 -2.12 -1.28
C PRO A 118 3.84 -2.28 -1.05
N ILE A 119 3.08 -2.21 -2.14
CA ILE A 119 1.64 -2.46 -2.18
C ILE A 119 1.39 -3.73 -2.96
N GLU A 120 0.65 -4.66 -2.36
CA GLU A 120 0.29 -5.93 -2.99
C GLU A 120 -1.18 -6.27 -2.70
N CYS A 121 -1.97 -6.39 -3.75
CA CYS A 121 -3.33 -6.92 -3.69
C CYS A 121 -3.36 -8.32 -4.31
N VAL A 122 -3.81 -9.32 -3.55
CA VAL A 122 -3.81 -10.73 -3.96
C VAL A 122 -5.24 -11.24 -4.05
N TYR A 123 -5.59 -11.79 -5.22
CA TYR A 123 -6.91 -12.33 -5.51
C TYR A 123 -6.80 -13.80 -5.92
N PRO A 124 -7.85 -14.61 -5.70
CA PRO A 124 -7.94 -15.91 -6.34
C PRO A 124 -7.93 -15.74 -7.86
N ARG A 125 -7.27 -16.67 -8.56
CA ARG A 125 -7.26 -16.71 -10.02
C ARG A 125 -8.69 -16.80 -10.55
N PRO A 126 -9.11 -15.91 -11.47
CA PRO A 126 -10.44 -16.00 -12.07
C PRO A 126 -10.61 -17.35 -12.78
N LYS A 127 -11.71 -18.05 -12.46
CA LYS A 127 -12.05 -19.34 -13.07
C LYS A 127 -12.79 -19.06 -14.39
N GLY A 128 -12.10 -19.29 -15.50
CA GLY A 128 -12.63 -19.11 -16.86
C GLY A 128 -12.57 -17.66 -17.35
N GLY A 129 -11.97 -17.46 -18.53
CA GLY A 129 -11.98 -16.19 -19.24
C GLY A 129 -10.61 -15.55 -19.40
N PHE A 130 -10.08 -15.67 -20.61
CA PHE A 130 -9.03 -14.81 -21.17
C PHE A 130 -9.50 -13.35 -21.04
N LEU A 131 -8.91 -12.55 -20.17
CA LEU A 131 -9.16 -11.11 -20.15
C LEU A 131 -7.94 -10.42 -20.71
N LEU A 132 -8.15 -9.95 -21.95
CA LEU A 132 -7.27 -9.30 -22.88
C LEU A 132 -6.36 -8.27 -22.23
N SER A 133 -5.13 -8.31 -22.76
CA SER A 133 -4.08 -7.30 -22.77
C SER A 133 -4.60 -5.88 -22.96
#